data_AF-A0A346RWZ5-F1
#
_entry.id   AF-A0A346RWZ5-F1
#
_cell.length_a   1.000
_cell.length_b   1.000
_cell.length_c   1.000
_cell.angle_alpha   90.00
_cell.angle_beta   90.00
_cell.angle_gamma   90.00
#
_symmetry.space_group_name_H-M   'P 1'
#
loop_
_entity.id
_entity.type
_entity.pdbx_description
1 polymer ?
#
loop_
_entity_poly.entity_id
_entity_poly.type
_entity_poly.pdbx_seq_one_letter_code
_entity_poly.pdbx_strand_id
1 'polypeptide(L)'
;MIAEIVTGLAAAASISGVTLKMLLSRSRASRVEVEKYIKFLAGKKVLTAPFEQEVLPAVIKSLENIKHETEAARLRIGDDLVDIVFLNLVLKLSEELMLLYEIDDSDPKRNMKLFRSIQEIRARFARAIALLSTAFKIDLAGSRLVPLVTDMNFRAKRG
;
A
#
# COMPACT_ATOMS: atom_id res chain seq x y z
N MET A 1 -6.71 -7.67 19.89
CA MET A 1 -5.93 -8.52 18.97
C MET A 1 -5.55 -7.83 17.66
N ILE A 2 -6.45 -7.63 16.67
CA ILE A 2 -6.06 -7.02 15.37
C ILE A 2 -5.53 -5.59 15.53
N ALA A 3 -6.23 -4.74 16.31
CA ALA A 3 -5.80 -3.37 16.54
C ALA A 3 -4.41 -3.26 17.22
N GLU A 4 -4.09 -4.19 18.13
CA GLU A 4 -2.80 -4.25 18.82
C GLU A 4 -1.67 -4.65 17.85
N ILE A 5 -1.93 -5.63 16.98
CA ILE A 5 -0.99 -6.04 15.92
C ILE A 5 -0.71 -4.87 14.98
N VAL A 6 -1.76 -4.22 14.47
CA VAL A 6 -1.63 -3.07 13.56
C VAL A 6 -0.85 -1.94 14.24
N THR A 7 -1.12 -1.66 15.51
CA THR A 7 -0.41 -0.62 16.28
C THR A 7 1.07 -0.96 16.47
N GLY A 8 1.39 -2.22 16.80
CA GLY A 8 2.78 -2.67 16.91
C GLY A 8 3.55 -2.55 15.58
N LEU A 9 2.91 -2.94 14.48
CA LEU A 9 3.49 -2.81 13.14
C LEU A 9 3.67 -1.34 12.74
N ALA A 10 2.69 -0.47 13.04
CA ALA A 10 2.77 0.96 12.78
C ALA A 10 3.88 1.65 13.57
N ALA A 11 4.12 1.23 14.82
CA ALA A 11 5.21 1.77 15.65
C ALA A 11 6.60 1.45 15.09
N ALA A 12 6.76 0.28 14.43
CA ALA A 12 7.99 -0.11 13.76
C ALA A 12 8.09 0.41 12.31
N ALA A 13 6.98 0.86 11.72
CA ALA A 13 6.93 1.33 10.35
C ALA A 13 7.46 2.76 10.22
N SER A 14 8.18 3.00 9.13
CA SER A 14 8.46 4.33 8.63
C SER A 14 8.35 4.36 7.11
N ILE A 15 7.93 5.50 6.57
CA ILE A 15 7.89 5.75 5.13
C ILE A 15 8.62 7.05 4.86
N SER A 16 9.76 6.95 4.18
CA SER A 16 10.63 8.10 3.86
C SER A 16 10.92 9.00 5.08
N GLY A 17 11.17 8.38 6.24
CA GLY A 17 11.42 9.09 7.49
C GLY A 17 10.18 9.55 8.26
N VAL A 18 8.97 9.46 7.67
CA VAL A 18 7.71 9.70 8.38
C VAL A 18 7.43 8.52 9.31
N THR A 19 7.31 8.81 10.60
CA THR A 19 7.03 7.82 11.66
C THR A 19 5.64 8.05 12.26
N LEU A 20 5.15 7.05 12.99
CA LEU A 20 3.85 7.14 13.66
C LEU A 20 3.80 8.33 14.63
N LYS A 21 4.88 8.55 15.39
CA LYS A 21 5.01 9.67 16.33
C LYS A 21 4.87 11.03 15.63
N MET A 22 5.43 11.18 14.43
CA MET A 22 5.32 12.43 13.67
C MET A 22 3.89 12.67 13.22
N LEU A 23 3.22 11.64 12.68
CA LEU A 23 1.82 11.77 12.26
C LEU A 23 0.91 12.11 13.44
N LEU A 24 1.07 11.43 14.58
CA LEU A 24 0.27 11.68 15.78
C LEU A 24 0.47 13.09 16.36
N SER A 25 1.68 13.65 16.28
CA SER A 25 2.01 14.91 16.95
C SER A 25 1.97 16.15 16.05
N ARG A 26 2.06 15.98 14.72
CA ARG A 26 2.22 17.10 13.78
C ARG A 26 1.22 17.11 12.62
N SER A 27 0.65 15.98 12.24
CA SER A 27 -0.30 15.94 11.12
C SER A 27 -1.62 16.60 11.53
N ARG A 28 -2.20 17.36 10.60
CA ARG A 28 -3.53 17.96 10.69
C ARG A 28 -4.48 17.42 9.62
N ALA A 29 -4.08 16.35 8.93
CA ALA A 29 -4.88 15.73 7.89
C ALA A 29 -6.28 15.33 8.39
N SER A 30 -7.27 15.50 7.52
CA SER A 30 -8.62 15.05 7.77
C SER A 30 -8.68 13.53 7.87
N ARG A 31 -9.02 13.00 9.05
CA ARG A 31 -9.29 11.57 9.26
C ARG A 31 -10.28 11.02 8.24
N VAL A 32 -11.33 11.79 7.91
CA VAL A 32 -12.37 11.37 6.97
C VAL A 32 -11.80 11.16 5.56
N GLU A 33 -10.91 12.04 5.11
CA GLU A 33 -10.27 11.91 3.80
C GLU A 33 -9.29 10.73 3.74
N VAL A 34 -8.50 10.52 4.81
CA VAL A 34 -7.63 9.34 4.92
C VAL A 34 -8.46 8.05 4.95
N GLU A 35 -9.59 8.04 5.66
CA GLU A 35 -10.48 6.88 5.74
C GLU A 35 -11.13 6.57 4.39
N LYS A 36 -11.57 7.59 3.64
CA LYS A 36 -12.09 7.40 2.27
C LYS A 36 -11.05 6.73 1.37
N TYR A 37 -9.80 7.17 1.45
CA TYR A 37 -8.71 6.55 0.70
C TYR A 37 -8.47 5.09 1.12
N ILE A 38 -8.43 4.78 2.42
CA ILE A 38 -8.29 3.41 2.91
C ILE A 38 -9.48 2.53 2.44
N LYS A 39 -10.70 3.05 2.44
CA LYS A 39 -11.89 2.35 1.91
C LYS A 39 -11.77 2.06 0.41
N PHE A 40 -11.27 3.03 -0.35
CA PHE A 40 -10.96 2.82 -1.77
C PHE A 40 -9.96 1.68 -1.97
N LEU A 41 -8.87 1.64 -1.20
CA LEU A 41 -7.87 0.58 -1.27
C LEU A 41 -8.45 -0.79 -0.91
N ALA A 42 -9.38 -0.86 0.05
CA ALA A 42 -10.05 -2.10 0.42
C ALA A 42 -10.86 -2.74 -0.73
N GLY A 43 -11.27 -1.93 -1.71
CA GLY A 43 -11.91 -2.41 -2.94
C GLY A 43 -10.94 -3.00 -3.97
N LYS A 44 -9.63 -2.87 -3.77
CA LYS A 44 -8.61 -3.25 -4.77
C LYS A 44 -8.06 -4.64 -4.52
N LYS A 45 -8.54 -5.60 -5.31
CA LYS A 45 -8.13 -7.01 -5.22
C LYS A 45 -6.62 -7.20 -5.43
N VAL A 46 -5.97 -6.40 -6.28
CA VAL A 46 -4.51 -6.51 -6.53
C VAL A 46 -3.66 -6.40 -5.26
N LEU A 47 -4.19 -5.78 -4.20
CA LEU A 47 -3.50 -5.64 -2.92
C LEU A 47 -3.66 -6.86 -2.00
N THR A 48 -4.62 -7.76 -2.25
CA THR A 48 -5.05 -8.78 -1.29
C THR A 48 -5.30 -10.16 -1.90
N ALA A 49 -5.49 -10.26 -3.21
CA ALA A 49 -5.82 -11.50 -3.87
C ALA A 49 -4.63 -12.48 -3.88
N PRO A 50 -4.88 -13.79 -3.83
CA PRO A 50 -3.86 -14.80 -4.11
C PRO A 50 -3.25 -14.58 -5.51
N PHE A 51 -1.96 -14.89 -5.66
CA PHE A 51 -1.24 -14.64 -6.91
C PHE A 51 -1.81 -15.41 -8.10
N GLU A 52 -2.38 -16.58 -7.85
CA GLU A 52 -2.97 -17.47 -8.86
C GLU A 52 -4.17 -16.83 -9.58
N GLN A 53 -4.76 -15.78 -8.99
CA GLN A 53 -5.87 -15.02 -9.57
C GLN A 53 -5.42 -13.77 -10.32
N GLU A 54 -4.11 -13.46 -10.30
CA GLU A 54 -3.57 -12.24 -10.88
C GLU A 54 -3.26 -12.44 -12.36
N VAL A 55 -3.75 -11.51 -13.17
CA VAL A 55 -3.55 -11.48 -14.63
C VAL A 55 -2.91 -10.14 -14.98
N LEU A 56 -1.75 -10.18 -15.64
CA LEU A 56 -0.88 -9.00 -15.85
C LEU A 56 -1.63 -7.75 -16.36
N PRO A 57 -2.44 -7.80 -17.43
CA PRO A 57 -3.25 -6.65 -17.86
C PRO A 57 -4.18 -6.07 -16.79
N ALA A 58 -4.83 -6.94 -16.00
CA ALA A 58 -5.74 -6.53 -14.94
C ALA A 58 -4.98 -5.93 -13.73
N VAL A 59 -3.82 -6.51 -13.41
CA VAL A 59 -2.89 -5.99 -12.39
C VAL A 59 -2.46 -4.58 -12.75
N ILE A 60 -1.91 -4.38 -13.95
CA ILE A 60 -1.45 -3.07 -14.44
C ILE A 60 -2.57 -2.05 -14.33
N LYS A 61 -3.74 -2.33 -14.92
CA LYS A 61 -4.89 -1.42 -14.88
C LYS A 61 -5.33 -1.08 -13.46
N SER A 62 -5.32 -2.05 -12.55
CA SER A 62 -5.68 -1.82 -11.15
C SER A 62 -4.64 -0.96 -10.43
N LEU A 63 -3.35 -1.16 -10.71
CA LEU A 63 -2.26 -0.40 -10.10
C LEU A 63 -2.20 1.04 -10.61
N GLU A 64 -2.46 1.27 -11.90
CA GLU A 64 -2.62 2.62 -12.46
C GLU A 64 -3.77 3.37 -11.81
N ASN A 65 -4.90 2.69 -11.60
CA ASN A 65 -6.04 3.28 -10.90
C ASN A 65 -5.70 3.64 -9.45
N ILE A 66 -4.96 2.76 -8.74
CA ILE A 66 -4.48 3.06 -7.39
C ILE A 66 -3.54 4.26 -7.42
N LYS A 67 -2.58 4.30 -8.34
CA LYS A 67 -1.64 5.42 -8.48
C LYS A 67 -2.38 6.75 -8.67
N HIS A 68 -3.32 6.78 -9.61
CA HIS A 68 -4.11 7.97 -9.88
C HIS A 68 -4.92 8.44 -8.66
N GLU A 69 -5.62 7.55 -7.97
CA GLU A 69 -6.35 7.93 -6.74
C GLU A 69 -5.40 8.32 -5.61
N THR A 70 -4.21 7.74 -5.53
CA THR A 70 -3.19 8.12 -4.52
C THR A 70 -2.71 9.55 -4.77
N GLU A 71 -2.44 9.91 -6.03
CA GLU A 71 -2.10 11.29 -6.42
C GLU A 71 -3.26 12.25 -6.13
N ALA A 72 -4.49 11.87 -6.47
CA ALA A 72 -5.67 12.70 -6.22
C ALA A 72 -5.93 12.89 -4.70
N ALA A 73 -5.83 11.82 -3.92
CA ALA A 73 -6.02 11.86 -2.47
C ALA A 73 -4.91 12.65 -1.77
N ARG A 74 -3.67 12.60 -2.28
CA ARG A 74 -2.57 13.45 -1.81
C ARG A 74 -2.96 14.94 -1.88
N LEU A 75 -3.33 15.39 -3.07
CA LEU A 75 -3.71 16.78 -3.32
C LEU A 75 -4.94 17.20 -2.50
N ARG A 76 -5.88 16.28 -2.27
CA ARG A 76 -7.10 16.51 -1.51
C ARG A 76 -6.85 16.63 -0.01
N ILE A 77 -5.94 15.82 0.54
CA ILE A 77 -5.62 15.81 1.98
C ILE A 77 -4.74 17.02 2.33
N GLY A 78 -3.73 17.33 1.50
CA GLY A 78 -2.92 18.55 1.62
C GLY A 78 -2.18 18.68 2.95
N ASP A 79 -1.72 17.58 3.54
CA ASP A 79 -0.94 17.55 4.78
C ASP A 79 0.48 17.07 4.47
N ASP A 80 1.49 17.86 4.84
CA ASP A 80 2.89 17.59 4.46
C ASP A 80 3.38 16.17 4.80
N LEU A 81 2.97 15.62 5.95
CA LEU A 81 3.41 14.29 6.36
C LEU A 81 2.69 13.19 5.57
N VAL A 82 1.38 13.35 5.35
CA VAL A 82 0.62 12.43 4.50
C VAL A 82 1.10 12.53 3.05
N ASP A 83 1.46 13.72 2.59
CA ASP A 83 2.00 13.98 1.26
C ASP A 83 3.29 13.21 1.01
N ILE A 84 4.23 13.22 1.96
CA ILE A 84 5.47 12.43 1.86
C ILE A 84 5.16 10.94 1.77
N VAL A 85 4.21 10.44 2.58
CA VAL A 85 3.79 9.03 2.53
C VAL A 85 3.21 8.69 1.16
N PHE A 86 2.32 9.53 0.64
CA PHE A 86 1.61 9.28 -0.62
C PHE A 86 2.55 9.42 -1.83
N LEU A 87 3.45 10.40 -1.84
CA LEU A 87 4.51 10.50 -2.85
C LEU A 87 5.36 9.24 -2.87
N ASN A 88 5.72 8.68 -1.71
CA ASN A 88 6.48 7.44 -1.68
C ASN A 88 5.70 6.25 -2.26
N LEU A 89 4.39 6.16 -2.02
CA LEU A 89 3.53 5.15 -2.64
C LEU A 89 3.47 5.30 -4.16
N VAL A 90 3.30 6.54 -4.64
CA VAL A 90 3.22 6.88 -6.06
C VAL A 90 4.52 6.55 -6.79
N LEU A 91 5.67 6.89 -6.19
CA LEU A 91 6.98 6.55 -6.72
C LEU A 91 7.14 5.03 -6.83
N LYS A 92 6.83 4.29 -5.76
CA LYS A 92 6.91 2.83 -5.78
C LYS A 92 5.98 2.21 -6.82
N LEU A 93 4.76 2.71 -6.97
CA LEU A 93 3.84 2.28 -8.02
C LEU A 93 4.40 2.55 -9.41
N SER A 94 5.03 3.71 -9.61
CA SER A 94 5.61 4.08 -10.90
C SER A 94 6.78 3.16 -11.26
N GLU A 95 7.69 2.91 -10.32
CA GLU A 95 8.81 1.98 -10.49
C GLU A 95 8.31 0.58 -10.89
N GLU A 96 7.37 0.04 -10.14
CA GLU A 96 6.87 -1.32 -10.38
C GLU A 96 5.99 -1.42 -11.62
N LEU A 97 5.20 -0.38 -11.94
CA LEU A 97 4.45 -0.33 -13.20
C LEU A 97 5.36 -0.37 -14.42
N MET A 98 6.49 0.35 -14.40
CA MET A 98 7.48 0.28 -15.48
C MET A 98 7.97 -1.16 -15.67
N LEU A 99 8.34 -1.83 -14.58
CA LEU A 99 8.78 -3.24 -14.62
C LEU A 99 7.68 -4.17 -15.14
N LEU A 100 6.43 -3.96 -14.74
CA LEU A 100 5.30 -4.76 -15.18
C LEU A 100 5.00 -4.58 -16.67
N TYR A 101 5.15 -3.37 -17.20
CA TYR A 101 4.98 -3.08 -18.63
C TYR A 101 6.07 -3.73 -19.50
N GLU A 102 7.25 -3.99 -18.93
CA GLU A 102 8.37 -4.66 -19.60
C GLU A 102 8.27 -6.20 -19.54
N ILE A 103 7.26 -6.76 -18.87
CA ILE A 103 7.07 -8.22 -18.82
C ILE A 103 6.56 -8.71 -20.18
N ASP A 104 7.43 -9.47 -20.85
CA ASP A 104 7.09 -10.22 -22.05
C ASP A 104 6.38 -11.54 -21.70
N ASP A 105 5.36 -11.88 -22.48
CA ASP A 105 4.65 -13.17 -22.41
C ASP A 105 5.56 -14.36 -22.76
N SER A 106 6.64 -14.14 -23.52
CA SER A 106 7.61 -15.16 -23.87
C SER A 106 8.65 -15.46 -22.77
N ASP A 107 8.73 -14.62 -21.72
CA ASP A 107 9.76 -14.74 -20.69
C ASP A 107 9.47 -15.92 -19.73
N PRO A 108 10.37 -16.92 -19.61
CA PRO A 108 10.20 -18.03 -18.68
C PRO A 108 10.12 -17.59 -17.20
N LYS A 109 10.58 -16.38 -16.86
CA LYS A 109 10.52 -15.79 -15.51
C LYS A 109 9.35 -14.83 -15.32
N ARG A 110 8.43 -14.71 -16.28
CA ARG A 110 7.25 -13.83 -16.24
C ARG A 110 6.50 -13.86 -14.91
N ASN A 111 6.08 -15.04 -14.47
CA ASN A 111 5.30 -15.18 -13.25
C ASN A 111 6.09 -14.75 -12.00
N MET A 112 7.39 -15.04 -11.97
CA MET A 112 8.26 -14.62 -10.88
C MET A 112 8.42 -13.09 -10.84
N LYS A 113 8.60 -12.44 -12.00
CA LYS A 113 8.68 -10.98 -12.11
C LYS A 113 7.38 -10.33 -11.67
N LEU A 114 6.24 -10.80 -12.18
CA LEU A 114 4.91 -10.32 -11.80
C LEU A 114 4.68 -10.46 -10.28
N PHE A 115 4.94 -11.65 -9.74
CA PHE A 115 4.81 -11.91 -8.31
C PHE A 115 5.64 -10.94 -7.49
N ARG A 116 6.93 -10.79 -7.83
CA ARG A 116 7.85 -9.93 -7.10
C ARG A 116 7.37 -8.48 -7.08
N SER A 117 6.99 -7.93 -8.23
CA SER A 117 6.49 -6.55 -8.32
C SER A 117 5.21 -6.35 -7.51
N ILE A 118 4.27 -7.30 -7.56
CA ILE A 118 3.05 -7.25 -6.73
C ILE A 118 3.41 -7.26 -5.23
N GLN A 119 4.32 -8.13 -4.79
CA GLN A 119 4.72 -8.20 -3.38
C GLN A 119 5.42 -6.92 -2.89
N GLU A 120 6.26 -6.32 -3.73
CA GLU A 120 6.94 -5.06 -3.45
C GLU A 120 5.94 -3.91 -3.23
N ILE A 121 4.89 -3.83 -4.06
CA ILE A 121 3.79 -2.87 -3.89
C ILE A 121 3.02 -3.17 -2.60
N ARG A 122 2.59 -4.43 -2.41
CA ARG A 122 1.81 -4.87 -1.25
C ARG A 122 2.53 -4.56 0.06
N ALA A 123 3.82 -4.87 0.17
CA ALA A 123 4.61 -4.60 1.35
C ALA A 123 4.70 -3.09 1.66
N ARG A 124 4.82 -2.25 0.63
CA ARG A 124 4.86 -0.80 0.81
C ARG A 124 3.50 -0.26 1.26
N PHE A 125 2.41 -0.72 0.65
CA PHE A 125 1.05 -0.33 1.01
C PHE A 125 0.65 -0.82 2.40
N ALA A 126 1.03 -2.04 2.78
CA ALA A 126 0.80 -2.58 4.13
C ALA A 126 1.35 -1.65 5.22
N ARG A 127 2.60 -1.20 5.06
CA ARG A 127 3.24 -0.26 5.99
C ARG A 127 2.51 1.09 6.04
N ALA A 128 2.13 1.63 4.87
CA ALA A 128 1.42 2.89 4.81
C ALA A 128 0.05 2.81 5.46
N ILE A 129 -0.71 1.75 5.17
CA ILE A 129 -2.03 1.51 5.75
C ILE A 129 -1.92 1.32 7.26
N ALA A 130 -0.96 0.54 7.76
CA ALA A 130 -0.73 0.41 9.20
C ALA A 130 -0.45 1.77 9.84
N LEU A 131 0.49 2.52 9.27
CA LEU A 131 0.91 3.82 9.77
C LEU A 131 -0.25 4.83 9.83
N LEU A 132 -0.99 4.98 8.73
CA LEU A 132 -2.11 5.91 8.61
C LEU A 132 -3.31 5.46 9.46
N SER A 133 -3.66 4.17 9.42
CA SER A 133 -4.81 3.68 10.19
C SER A 133 -4.60 3.84 11.69
N THR A 134 -3.40 3.58 12.20
CA THR A 134 -3.07 3.84 13.61
C THR A 134 -3.06 5.34 13.91
N ALA A 135 -2.39 6.16 13.09
CA ALA A 135 -2.28 7.61 13.33
C ALA A 135 -3.66 8.30 13.38
N PHE A 136 -4.56 7.92 12.48
CA PHE A 136 -5.88 8.54 12.32
C PHE A 136 -7.00 7.74 13.00
N LYS A 137 -6.68 6.72 13.81
CA LYS A 137 -7.65 5.86 14.50
C LYS A 137 -8.73 5.31 13.55
N ILE A 138 -8.30 4.81 12.40
CA ILE A 138 -9.18 4.17 11.41
C ILE A 138 -9.21 2.69 11.72
N ASP A 139 -10.41 2.18 12.00
CA ASP A 139 -10.58 0.76 12.27
C ASP A 139 -10.51 -0.04 10.97
N LEU A 140 -9.67 -1.07 10.98
CA LEU A 140 -9.55 -2.02 9.88
C LEU A 140 -10.34 -3.31 10.13
N ALA A 141 -11.00 -3.46 11.29
CA ALA A 141 -11.82 -4.63 11.56
C ALA A 141 -12.86 -4.86 10.45
N GLY A 142 -12.91 -6.08 9.92
CA GLY A 142 -13.78 -6.44 8.79
C GLY A 142 -13.33 -5.91 7.41
N SER A 143 -12.24 -5.14 7.34
CA SER A 143 -11.66 -4.72 6.07
C SER A 143 -10.93 -5.88 5.38
N ARG A 144 -11.04 -5.93 4.04
CA ARG A 144 -10.24 -6.85 3.21
C ARG A 144 -8.74 -6.56 3.26
N LEU A 145 -8.34 -5.41 3.80
CA LEU A 145 -6.93 -5.03 3.96
C LEU A 145 -6.28 -5.65 5.20
N VAL A 146 -7.04 -6.27 6.11
CA VAL A 146 -6.47 -6.88 7.32
C VAL A 146 -5.34 -7.88 6.97
N PRO A 147 -5.55 -8.87 6.07
CA PRO A 147 -4.48 -9.81 5.71
C PRO A 147 -3.25 -9.10 5.14
N LEU A 148 -3.43 -8.08 4.30
CA LEU A 148 -2.31 -7.31 3.76
C LEU A 148 -1.45 -6.67 4.86
N VAL A 149 -2.08 -6.11 5.88
CA VAL A 149 -1.40 -5.42 6.98
C VAL A 149 -0.81 -6.42 7.97
N THR A 150 -1.49 -7.52 8.28
CA THR A 150 -1.02 -8.50 9.26
C THR A 150 0.00 -9.49 8.68
N ASP A 151 -0.08 -9.79 7.39
CA ASP A 151 0.78 -10.75 6.70
C ASP A 151 2.06 -10.08 6.17
N MET A 152 2.59 -9.04 6.83
CA MET A 152 3.91 -8.45 6.52
C MET A 152 5.09 -9.46 6.61
N ASN A 153 4.79 -10.75 6.82
CA ASN A 153 5.65 -11.92 6.62
C ASN A 153 5.75 -12.42 5.17
N PHE A 154 5.26 -11.73 4.15
CA PHE A 154 5.79 -11.88 2.77
C PHE A 154 7.22 -11.32 2.67
N ARG A 155 8.10 -11.75 3.57
CA ARG A 155 9.55 -11.71 3.35
C ARG A 155 9.79 -12.51 2.08
N ALA A 156 10.26 -11.84 1.03
CA ALA A 156 11.04 -12.51 0.02
C ALA A 156 12.12 -13.32 0.77
N LYS A 157 11.94 -14.64 0.86
CA LYS A 157 13.07 -15.52 1.14
C LYS A 157 14.05 -15.21 0.02
N ARG A 158 15.15 -14.54 0.36
CA ARG A 158 16.33 -14.44 -0.50
C ARG A 158 16.74 -15.89 -0.79
N GLY A 159 16.39 -16.36 -1.98
CA GLY A 159 17.06 -17.49 -2.63
C GLY A 159 18.33 -16.98 -3.29
#